data_AF-D9VVQ7-F1
#
_entry.id   AF-D9VVQ7-F1
#
_cell.length_a   1.000
_cell.length_b   1.000
_cell.length_c   1.000
_cell.angle_alpha   90.00
_cell.angle_beta   90.00
_cell.angle_gamma   90.00
#
_symmetry.space_group_name_H-M   'P 1'
#
loop_
_entity.id
_entity.type
_entity.pdbx_description
1 polymer ?
#
loop_
_entity_poly.entity_id
_entity_poly.type
_entity_poly.pdbx_seq_one_letter_code
_entity_poly.pdbx_strand_id
1 'polypeptide(L)'
;MRTRCDPPCGSSELAVCADASERGGSRESRGCRGLTLRRMNPSDASRYVRLRVDLVLEVSDSDALIGAALAHIKADEFMPDEERAHAESAVREDESEALAYLVDPTDLVAELTGVELAQASWSSEPVEYDPESLEWDLDEEDGGFEEGADNA
;
A
#
# COMPACT_ATOMS: atom_id res chain seq x y z
N MET A 1 31.78 -37.29 41.15
CA MET A 1 31.56 -36.04 41.91
C MET A 1 30.46 -35.26 41.17
N ARG A 2 29.15 -35.52 41.33
CA ARG A 2 28.20 -34.86 42.28
C ARG A 2 28.54 -33.38 42.49
N THR A 3 27.75 -32.35 42.15
CA THR A 3 26.27 -32.13 42.09
C THR A 3 25.99 -30.90 41.18
N ARG A 4 25.08 -30.93 40.19
CA ARG A 4 23.65 -30.49 40.20
C ARG A 4 23.31 -29.33 41.15
N CYS A 5 22.75 -28.25 40.59
CA CYS A 5 21.57 -27.56 41.13
C CYS A 5 20.84 -26.80 40.01
N ASP A 6 19.62 -27.24 39.76
CA ASP A 6 18.45 -26.60 39.13
C ASP A 6 17.25 -27.40 39.70
N PRO A 7 15.97 -26.96 39.71
CA PRO A 7 15.28 -25.65 39.80
C PRO A 7 14.28 -25.73 41.01
N PRO A 8 12.96 -25.41 40.97
CA PRO A 8 12.13 -24.37 40.31
C PRO A 8 11.23 -23.61 41.31
N CYS A 9 10.55 -22.54 40.87
CA CYS A 9 9.25 -22.18 41.44
C CYS A 9 8.38 -21.52 40.38
N GLY A 10 7.30 -22.19 40.01
CA GLY A 10 6.20 -21.64 39.23
C GLY A 10 4.99 -21.31 40.11
N SER A 11 4.02 -20.68 39.44
CA SER A 11 2.57 -20.66 39.71
C SER A 11 2.03 -19.91 40.91
N SER A 12 1.31 -18.82 40.60
CA SER A 12 -0.02 -18.38 41.08
C SER A 12 -0.10 -16.84 40.88
N GLU A 13 -1.20 -16.15 40.62
CA GLU A 13 -2.62 -16.42 40.73
C GLU A 13 -3.36 -15.34 39.93
N LEU A 14 -4.60 -15.64 39.54
CA LEU A 14 -5.54 -14.73 38.90
C LEU A 14 -5.84 -13.53 39.81
N ALA A 15 -5.60 -12.31 39.34
CA ALA A 15 -6.11 -11.11 40.00
C ALA A 15 -7.57 -10.88 39.55
N VAL A 16 -8.46 -11.11 40.51
CA VAL A 16 -9.90 -10.88 40.52
C VAL A 16 -10.28 -9.44 40.14
N CYS A 17 -11.36 -9.32 39.38
CA CYS A 17 -12.03 -8.06 39.06
C CYS A 17 -12.56 -7.40 40.34
N ALA A 18 -12.14 -6.17 40.62
CA ALA A 18 -12.77 -5.30 41.61
C ALA A 18 -13.41 -4.10 40.89
N ASP A 19 -14.73 -4.06 40.95
CA ASP A 19 -15.61 -2.93 40.61
C ASP A 19 -15.25 -1.71 41.46
N ALA A 20 -15.05 -0.57 40.80
CA ALA A 20 -15.01 0.74 41.45
C ALA A 20 -15.83 1.74 40.63
N SER A 21 -17.07 1.89 41.05
CA SER A 21 -18.04 2.88 40.62
C SER A 21 -17.52 4.33 40.77
N GLU A 22 -17.59 5.06 39.65
CA GLU A 22 -18.00 6.46 39.49
C GLU A 22 -17.47 7.53 40.47
N ARG A 23 -16.55 8.37 39.97
CA ARG A 23 -16.47 9.79 40.37
C ARG A 23 -16.39 10.69 39.14
N GLY A 24 -17.47 11.43 38.93
CA GLY A 24 -17.58 12.50 37.95
C GLY A 24 -16.52 13.57 38.15
N GLY A 25 -15.85 13.91 37.05
CA GLY A 25 -14.99 15.06 36.89
C GLY A 25 -15.21 15.60 35.49
N SER A 26 -16.33 16.30 35.32
CA SER A 26 -16.65 17.07 34.12
C SER A 26 -15.51 18.07 33.88
N ARG A 27 -14.74 17.87 32.81
CA ARG A 27 -13.84 18.90 32.29
C ARG A 27 -14.06 18.98 30.79
N GLU A 28 -14.79 20.03 30.45
CA GLU A 28 -15.15 20.46 29.11
C GLU A 28 -13.94 20.38 28.18
N SER A 29 -13.97 19.43 27.25
CA SER A 29 -13.02 19.32 26.16
C SER A 29 -13.26 20.49 25.20
N ARG A 30 -12.53 21.58 25.42
CA ARG A 30 -12.45 22.68 24.48
C ARG A 30 -11.85 22.16 23.17
N GLY A 31 -12.72 21.96 22.19
CA GLY A 31 -12.48 22.14 20.77
C GLY A 31 -11.27 21.43 20.19
N CYS A 32 -11.42 20.14 19.87
CA CYS A 32 -10.76 19.60 18.69
C CYS A 32 -11.42 20.23 17.46
N ARG A 33 -10.97 21.44 17.06
CA ARG A 33 -11.11 21.90 15.67
C ARG A 33 -10.09 21.13 14.82
N GLY A 34 -10.27 19.81 14.75
CA GLY A 34 -9.45 18.91 13.97
C GLY A 34 -10.09 18.71 12.61
N LEU A 35 -9.55 19.39 11.61
CA LEU A 35 -9.70 19.13 10.18
C LEU A 35 -11.13 18.81 9.73
N THR A 36 -11.97 19.85 9.62
CA THR A 36 -13.06 19.77 8.65
C THR A 36 -12.41 19.54 7.30
N LEU A 37 -12.47 18.31 6.79
CA LEU A 37 -12.21 18.04 5.38
C LEU A 37 -13.02 19.07 4.60
N ARG A 38 -12.33 19.92 3.85
CA ARG A 38 -12.94 20.96 3.03
C ARG A 38 -14.08 20.30 2.27
N ARG A 39 -15.32 20.74 2.49
CA ARG A 39 -16.47 20.23 1.74
C ARG A 39 -16.19 20.52 0.26
N MET A 40 -15.85 19.49 -0.48
CA MET A 40 -15.62 19.55 -1.92
C MET A 40 -16.91 20.05 -2.58
N ASN A 41 -16.88 21.23 -3.20
CA ASN A 41 -18.00 21.65 -4.04
C ASN A 41 -17.98 20.78 -5.32
N PRO A 42 -19.12 20.45 -5.94
CA PRO A 42 -19.14 19.65 -7.17
C PRO A 42 -18.35 20.30 -8.32
N SER A 43 -18.24 21.63 -8.36
CA SER A 43 -17.37 22.34 -9.31
C SER A 43 -15.87 22.14 -9.05
N ASP A 44 -15.48 21.73 -7.84
CA ASP A 44 -14.11 21.34 -7.48
C ASP A 44 -13.81 19.91 -7.97
N ALA A 45 -14.83 19.06 -8.20
CA ALA A 45 -14.67 17.69 -8.71
C ALA A 45 -14.39 17.62 -10.23
N SER A 46 -14.85 18.61 -11.01
CA SER A 46 -14.65 18.65 -12.47
C SER A 46 -13.19 18.76 -12.93
N ARG A 47 -12.22 19.02 -12.05
CA ARG A 47 -10.79 19.12 -12.42
C ARG A 47 -9.98 17.85 -12.16
N TYR A 48 -10.57 16.83 -11.53
CA TYR A 48 -9.88 15.58 -11.21
C TYR A 48 -10.20 14.55 -12.28
N VAL A 49 -9.16 13.98 -12.88
CA VAL A 49 -9.27 12.93 -13.89
C VAL A 49 -8.63 11.67 -13.29
N ARG A 50 -9.37 10.56 -13.27
CA ARG A 50 -8.83 9.26 -12.87
C ARG A 50 -8.28 8.56 -14.11
N LEU A 51 -6.96 8.45 -14.20
CA LEU A 51 -6.29 7.62 -15.19
C LEU A 51 -6.22 6.18 -14.67
N ARG A 52 -6.71 5.20 -15.45
CA ARG A 52 -6.44 3.78 -15.23
C ARG A 52 -5.44 3.32 -16.28
N VAL A 53 -4.43 2.56 -15.86
CA VAL A 53 -3.40 2.02 -16.75
C VAL A 53 -3.21 0.55 -16.38
N ASP A 54 -3.20 -0.31 -17.38
CA ASP A 54 -2.86 -1.73 -17.28
C ASP A 54 -1.67 -1.97 -18.22
N LEU A 55 -0.60 -2.60 -17.71
CA LEU A 55 0.64 -2.81 -18.46
C LEU A 55 1.09 -4.24 -18.30
N VAL A 56 1.39 -4.87 -19.44
CA VAL A 56 2.15 -6.11 -19.47
C VAL A 56 3.35 -5.94 -20.37
N LEU A 57 4.48 -6.39 -19.85
CA LEU A 57 5.77 -6.22 -20.46
C LEU A 57 6.41 -7.59 -20.62
N GLU A 58 7.04 -7.80 -21.76
CA GLU A 58 7.93 -8.94 -21.96
C GLU A 58 9.31 -8.59 -21.37
N VAL A 59 9.77 -9.39 -20.42
CA VAL A 59 11.14 -9.28 -19.89
C VAL A 59 12.06 -10.11 -20.79
N SER A 60 12.71 -9.44 -21.76
CA SER A 60 13.63 -10.13 -22.69
C SER A 60 15.00 -10.47 -22.09
N ASP A 61 15.40 -9.77 -21.01
CA ASP A 61 16.67 -10.01 -20.29
C ASP A 61 16.50 -9.76 -18.78
N SER A 62 16.31 -10.86 -18.05
CA SER A 62 16.06 -10.87 -16.61
C SER A 62 17.28 -10.38 -15.80
N ASP A 63 18.49 -10.81 -16.17
CA ASP A 63 19.72 -10.46 -15.44
C ASP A 63 20.03 -8.96 -15.57
N ALA A 64 19.80 -8.38 -16.75
CA ALA A 64 19.92 -6.95 -16.98
C ALA A 64 18.90 -6.15 -16.15
N LEU A 65 17.64 -6.61 -16.06
CA LEU A 65 16.60 -5.96 -15.25
C LEU A 65 16.95 -5.97 -13.76
N ILE A 66 17.29 -7.15 -13.23
CA ILE A 66 17.69 -7.32 -11.82
C ILE A 66 18.95 -6.49 -11.53
N GLY A 67 19.92 -6.49 -12.44
CA GLY A 67 21.14 -5.69 -12.33
C GLY A 67 20.86 -4.20 -12.25
N ALA A 68 19.91 -3.69 -13.04
CA ALA A 68 19.47 -2.30 -12.99
C ALA A 68 18.80 -1.96 -11.65
N ALA A 69 17.91 -2.82 -11.15
CA ALA A 69 17.25 -2.63 -9.86
C ALA A 69 18.28 -2.59 -8.72
N LEU A 70 19.22 -3.53 -8.68
CA LEU A 70 20.30 -3.55 -7.68
C LEU A 70 21.19 -2.31 -7.74
N ALA A 71 21.48 -1.80 -8.95
CA ALA A 71 22.24 -0.57 -9.11
C ALA A 71 21.48 0.64 -8.52
N HIS A 72 20.16 0.68 -8.71
CA HIS A 72 19.30 1.73 -8.19
C HIS A 72 19.18 1.67 -6.65
N ILE A 73 18.94 0.47 -6.09
CA ILE A 73 18.93 0.24 -4.63
C ILE A 73 20.23 0.69 -3.97
N LYS A 74 21.37 0.40 -4.61
CA LYS A 74 22.68 0.79 -4.10
C LYS A 74 22.93 2.30 -4.18
N ALA A 75 22.32 2.98 -5.15
CA ALA A 75 22.45 4.41 -5.34
C ALA A 75 21.58 5.22 -4.37
N ASP A 76 20.56 4.60 -3.77
CA ASP A 76 19.70 5.24 -2.78
C ASP A 76 20.45 5.45 -1.45
N GLU A 77 20.86 6.70 -1.21
CA GLU A 77 21.55 7.13 0.01
C GLU A 77 20.61 7.32 1.21
N PHE A 78 19.30 7.40 0.98
CA PHE A 78 18.30 7.61 2.02
C PHE A 78 17.75 6.29 2.56
N MET A 79 18.00 5.18 1.87
CA MET A 79 17.59 3.84 2.30
C MET A 79 18.47 3.29 3.43
N PRO A 80 17.90 2.91 4.59
CA PRO A 80 18.60 2.21 5.67
C PRO A 80 19.15 0.85 5.23
N ASP A 81 20.23 0.38 5.85
CA ASP A 81 20.88 -0.88 5.45
C ASP A 81 20.00 -2.12 5.57
N GLU A 82 19.14 -2.21 6.59
CA GLU A 82 18.21 -3.34 6.77
C GLU A 82 17.16 -3.37 5.65
N GLU A 83 16.61 -2.21 5.30
CA GLU A 83 15.65 -2.05 4.20
C GLU A 83 16.32 -2.33 2.86
N ARG A 84 17.55 -1.85 2.67
CA ARG A 84 18.36 -2.13 1.49
C ARG A 84 18.56 -3.62 1.28
N ALA A 85 18.96 -4.35 2.32
CA ALA A 85 19.15 -5.80 2.25
C ALA A 85 17.85 -6.54 1.90
N HIS A 86 16.70 -6.08 2.41
CA HIS A 86 15.40 -6.65 2.08
C HIS A 86 15.01 -6.40 0.62
N ALA A 87 15.10 -5.15 0.15
CA ALA A 87 14.83 -4.79 -1.24
C ALA A 87 15.75 -5.55 -2.21
N GLU A 88 17.04 -5.61 -1.89
CA GLU A 88 18.03 -6.38 -2.62
C GLU A 88 17.72 -7.89 -2.70
N SER A 89 17.10 -8.45 -1.66
CA SER A 89 16.66 -9.84 -1.66
C SER A 89 15.42 -10.02 -2.55
N ALA A 90 14.44 -9.12 -2.44
CA ALA A 90 13.18 -9.17 -3.18
C ALA A 90 13.41 -9.09 -4.70
N VAL A 91 14.20 -8.11 -5.17
CA VAL A 91 14.47 -7.93 -6.61
C VAL A 91 15.28 -9.07 -7.21
N ARG A 92 15.98 -9.89 -6.41
CA ARG A 92 16.69 -11.09 -6.88
C ARG A 92 15.79 -12.32 -6.92
N GLU A 93 14.68 -12.29 -6.21
CA GLU A 93 13.75 -13.42 -6.14
C GLU A 93 12.81 -13.43 -7.34
N ASP A 94 12.39 -12.25 -7.84
CA ASP A 94 11.37 -12.15 -8.87
C ASP A 94 11.53 -10.90 -9.77
N GLU A 95 11.26 -11.04 -11.07
CA GLU A 95 11.36 -9.96 -12.05
C GLU A 95 10.30 -8.87 -11.87
N SER A 96 9.12 -9.22 -11.37
CA SER A 96 8.08 -8.25 -11.07
C SER A 96 8.48 -7.37 -9.88
N GLU A 97 9.19 -7.91 -8.88
CA GLU A 97 9.77 -7.11 -7.78
C GLU A 97 10.86 -6.15 -8.29
N ALA A 98 11.73 -6.62 -9.19
CA ALA A 98 12.73 -5.76 -9.82
C ALA A 98 12.08 -4.63 -10.64
N LEU A 99 10.98 -4.92 -11.34
CA LEU A 99 10.21 -3.93 -12.07
C LEU A 99 9.51 -2.94 -11.13
N ALA A 100 8.88 -3.41 -10.05
CA ALA A 100 8.22 -2.56 -9.04
C ALA A 100 9.20 -1.55 -8.44
N TYR A 101 10.45 -1.97 -8.24
CA TYR A 101 11.48 -1.08 -7.71
C TYR A 101 11.91 0.01 -8.70
N LEU A 102 11.92 -0.29 -10.00
CA LEU A 102 12.40 0.61 -11.04
C LEU A 102 11.35 1.57 -11.60
N VAL A 103 10.06 1.19 -11.50
CA VAL A 103 8.96 1.98 -12.06
C VAL A 103 8.35 2.86 -10.99
N ASP A 104 8.56 4.17 -11.11
CA ASP A 104 7.84 5.17 -10.33
C ASP A 104 6.62 5.70 -11.14
N PRO A 105 5.36 5.40 -10.73
CA PRO A 105 4.17 5.86 -11.44
C PRO A 105 3.94 7.38 -11.34
N THR A 106 4.59 8.05 -10.40
CA THR A 106 4.60 9.51 -10.24
C THR A 106 5.39 10.16 -11.36
N ASP A 107 6.53 9.58 -11.75
CA ASP A 107 7.37 10.06 -12.85
C ASP A 107 6.62 10.09 -14.20
N LEU A 108 5.64 9.20 -14.40
CA LEU A 108 4.85 9.14 -15.63
C LEU A 108 4.09 10.44 -15.96
N VAL A 109 3.72 11.21 -14.94
CA VAL A 109 2.99 12.47 -15.11
C VAL A 109 3.80 13.69 -14.65
N ALA A 110 5.01 13.50 -14.12
CA ALA A 110 5.82 14.54 -13.50
C ALA A 110 6.20 15.67 -14.48
N GLU A 111 6.38 15.36 -15.77
CA GLU A 111 6.74 16.34 -16.79
C GLU A 111 5.53 17.09 -17.41
N LEU A 112 4.30 16.75 -17.01
CA LEU A 112 3.09 17.34 -17.59
C LEU A 112 2.76 18.71 -16.97
N THR A 113 2.84 19.76 -17.78
CA THR A 113 2.54 21.13 -17.32
C THR A 113 1.07 21.29 -16.93
N GLY A 114 0.82 21.75 -15.70
CA GLY A 114 -0.54 21.97 -15.18
C GLY A 114 -1.22 20.73 -14.59
N VAL A 115 -0.49 19.61 -14.48
CA VAL A 115 -0.94 18.39 -13.82
C VAL A 115 -0.23 18.27 -12.48
N GLU A 116 -1.00 18.02 -11.42
CA GLU A 116 -0.49 17.72 -10.08
C GLU A 116 -1.09 16.38 -9.65
N LEU A 117 -0.24 15.39 -9.35
CA LEU A 117 -0.70 14.06 -8.93
C LEU A 117 -1.29 14.12 -7.52
N ALA A 118 -2.56 13.76 -7.39
CA ALA A 118 -3.24 13.71 -6.10
C ALA A 118 -3.06 12.37 -5.36
N GLN A 119 -2.98 11.27 -6.12
CA GLN A 119 -2.84 9.90 -5.60
C GLN A 119 -2.31 9.00 -6.72
N ALA A 120 -1.40 8.09 -6.39
CA ALA A 120 -1.07 6.91 -7.19
C ALA A 120 -1.07 5.67 -6.29
N SER A 121 -1.55 4.55 -6.82
CA SER A 121 -1.43 3.23 -6.22
C SER A 121 -1.15 2.24 -7.36
N TRP A 122 -0.21 1.35 -7.16
CA TRP A 122 0.28 0.40 -8.15
C TRP A 122 0.73 -0.88 -7.45
N SER A 123 0.63 -2.01 -8.14
CA SER A 123 1.29 -3.28 -7.82
C SER A 123 1.79 -3.93 -9.10
N SER A 124 2.83 -4.74 -9.00
CA SER A 124 3.37 -5.56 -10.10
C SER A 124 3.28 -7.03 -9.73
N GLU A 125 3.01 -7.86 -10.73
CA GLU A 125 2.97 -9.32 -10.59
C GLU A 125 3.34 -9.99 -11.92
N PRO A 126 3.86 -11.22 -11.91
CA PRO A 126 4.05 -11.99 -13.12
C PRO A 126 2.69 -12.44 -13.68
N VAL A 127 2.50 -12.32 -14.99
CA VAL A 127 1.27 -12.73 -15.69
C VAL A 127 1.57 -13.51 -16.97
N GLU A 128 0.70 -14.45 -17.33
CA GLU A 128 0.73 -15.13 -18.63
C GLU A 128 0.08 -14.24 -19.70
N TYR A 129 0.86 -13.81 -20.70
CA TYR A 129 0.38 -12.96 -21.79
C TYR A 129 -0.04 -13.78 -23.02
N ASP A 130 -1.30 -13.65 -23.44
CA ASP A 130 -1.82 -14.20 -24.70
C ASP A 130 -2.23 -13.07 -25.67
N PRO A 131 -1.51 -12.87 -26.79
CA PRO A 131 -1.76 -11.78 -27.73
C PRO A 131 -3.03 -11.95 -28.56
N GLU A 132 -3.63 -13.14 -28.59
CA GLU A 132 -4.89 -13.41 -29.30
C GLU A 132 -6.13 -13.20 -28.42
N SER A 133 -5.94 -13.04 -27.09
CA SER A 133 -6.97 -12.69 -26.12
C SER A 133 -7.30 -11.19 -26.20
N LEU A 134 -8.28 -10.86 -27.05
CA LEU A 134 -8.70 -9.50 -27.40
C LEU A 134 -9.53 -8.76 -26.33
N GLU A 135 -9.76 -9.36 -25.16
CA GLU A 135 -10.62 -8.80 -24.11
C GLU A 135 -9.85 -8.71 -22.79
N TRP A 136 -9.09 -7.63 -22.66
CA TRP A 136 -8.72 -7.13 -21.34
C TRP A 136 -9.95 -6.33 -20.95
N ASP A 137 -10.91 -6.99 -20.29
CA ASP A 137 -12.20 -6.41 -19.91
C ASP A 137 -12.02 -5.26 -18.90
N LEU A 138 -11.59 -4.10 -19.40
CA LEU A 138 -11.40 -2.88 -18.64
C LEU A 138 -12.75 -2.22 -18.24
N ASP A 139 -13.88 -2.80 -18.65
CA ASP A 139 -15.25 -2.29 -18.51
C ASP A 139 -16.18 -3.12 -17.60
N GLU A 140 -15.77 -4.25 -16.99
CA GLU A 140 -16.70 -5.11 -16.21
C GLU A 140 -17.04 -4.64 -14.78
N GLU A 141 -16.54 -3.49 -14.30
CA GLU A 141 -16.87 -2.96 -12.96
C GLU A 141 -17.44 -1.52 -12.98
N ASP A 142 -18.55 -1.33 -13.70
CA ASP A 142 -19.55 -0.29 -13.39
C ASP A 142 -20.96 -0.88 -13.45
N GLY A 143 -21.16 -1.98 -12.71
CA GLY A 143 -22.48 -2.53 -12.42
C GLY A 143 -23.24 -1.58 -11.50
N GLY A 144 -23.79 -0.52 -12.08
CA GLY A 144 -24.60 0.48 -11.40
C GLY A 144 -25.67 -0.15 -10.49
N PHE A 145 -25.70 0.30 -9.25
CA PHE A 145 -26.79 0.02 -8.32
C PHE A 145 -28.09 0.57 -8.93
N GLU A 146 -28.93 -0.27 -9.51
CA GLU A 146 -30.32 0.07 -9.83
C GLU A 146 -31.10 0.22 -8.49
N GLU A 147 -31.08 1.45 -7.96
CA GLU A 147 -31.95 1.92 -6.89
C GLU A 147 -33.38 2.02 -7.44
N GLY A 148 -34.26 1.13 -6.98
CA GLY A 148 -35.69 1.38 -6.77
C GLY A 148 -36.55 1.85 -7.96
N ALA A 149 -37.32 0.91 -8.53
CA ALA A 149 -38.62 1.21 -9.11
C ALA A 149 -39.71 0.38 -8.41
N ASP A 150 -40.26 0.94 -7.33
CA ASP A 150 -41.69 0.78 -7.03
C ASP A 150 -42.46 1.21 -8.29
N ASN A 151 -43.34 0.37 -8.84
CA ASN A 151 -44.66 0.77 -9.36
C ASN A 151 -45.48 -0.43 -9.88
N ALA A 152 -46.66 -0.60 -9.23
CA ALA A 152 -47.92 -1.25 -9.63
C ALA A 152 -48.09 -2.77 -9.43
#